data_AF-A0A971Y7Y4-F1
#
_entry.id   AF-A0A971Y7Y4-F1
#
_cell.length_a   1.000
_cell.length_b   1.000
_cell.length_c   1.000
_cell.angle_alpha   90.00
_cell.angle_beta   90.00
_cell.angle_gamma   90.00
#
_symmetry.space_group_name_H-M   'P 1'
#
loop_
_entity.id
_entity.type
_entity.pdbx_description
1 polymer ?
#
loop_
_entity_poly.entity_id
_entity_poly.type
_entity_poly.pdbx_seq_one_letter_code
_entity_poly.pdbx_strand_id
1 'polypeptide(L)'
;MTNQEIAFQLRQITQNGNINLPESIDFELSDGILKVGISDKGVCANMQSNESAFEGWALCLKAWLPDLIDKVSIFWNATTPKSDTLHYERFKYRVWKFIKAYDWAENGSLFNMDYYGENLKNWVVNFPCKEADKEAQGEEAILEREYIIKHKESYDVIDQQLPVGVFNSVISKESCVMPRGKSQIDIWALRGDTLHIFELKRSDNIMVGIISELMYYVNIMNDIKNRRIKYPQDAKHCEYRNFDVLYNSLDPNKIHSIKGHFLATKLHPLISPAVIILVNDSYIHKMEHIEYSYIPL
;
A
#
# COMPACT_ATOMS: atom_id res chain seq x y z
N MET A 1 16.49 -4.67 -22.54
CA MET A 1 17.32 -4.49 -21.35
C MET A 1 16.88 -5.47 -20.27
N THR A 2 17.83 -6.24 -19.76
CA THR A 2 17.71 -7.18 -18.64
C THR A 2 17.85 -6.47 -17.29
N ASN A 3 17.58 -7.17 -16.19
CA ASN A 3 17.85 -6.70 -14.83
C ASN A 3 19.24 -6.07 -14.65
N GLN A 4 20.27 -6.72 -15.19
CA GLN A 4 21.65 -6.25 -15.03
C GLN A 4 21.89 -4.92 -15.74
N GLU A 5 21.34 -4.77 -16.95
CA GLU A 5 21.45 -3.55 -17.75
C GLU A 5 20.63 -2.41 -17.13
N ILE A 6 19.42 -2.69 -16.64
CA ILE A 6 18.59 -1.72 -15.91
C ILE A 6 19.32 -1.25 -14.65
N ALA A 7 19.81 -2.18 -13.82
CA ALA A 7 20.55 -1.84 -12.61
C ALA A 7 21.81 -1.03 -12.91
N PHE A 8 22.54 -1.36 -13.98
CA PHE A 8 23.70 -0.58 -14.42
C PHE A 8 23.31 0.86 -14.76
N GLN A 9 22.27 1.07 -15.57
CA GLN A 9 21.79 2.40 -15.91
C GLN A 9 21.35 3.19 -14.68
N LEU A 10 20.59 2.58 -13.77
CA LEU A 10 20.18 3.23 -12.52
C LEU A 10 21.39 3.71 -11.72
N ARG A 11 22.43 2.86 -11.54
CA ARG A 11 23.65 3.27 -10.82
C ARG A 11 24.34 4.47 -11.46
N GLN A 12 24.35 4.55 -12.79
CA GLN A 12 24.94 5.69 -13.52
C GLN A 12 24.11 6.96 -13.31
N ILE A 13 22.79 6.88 -13.47
CA ILE A 13 21.89 8.04 -13.38
C ILE A 13 21.81 8.55 -11.94
N THR A 14 21.70 7.64 -10.96
CA THR A 14 21.60 7.99 -9.54
C THR A 14 22.96 8.31 -8.90
N GLN A 15 24.06 8.07 -9.61
CA GLN A 15 25.43 8.14 -9.08
C GLN A 15 25.62 7.33 -7.79
N ASN A 16 24.97 6.17 -7.71
CA ASN A 16 24.98 5.33 -6.51
C ASN A 16 25.27 3.88 -6.90
N GLY A 17 26.49 3.41 -6.63
CA GLY A 17 26.91 2.05 -6.96
C GLY A 17 26.17 0.93 -6.21
N ASN A 18 25.49 1.28 -5.11
CA ASN A 18 24.81 0.31 -4.24
C ASN A 18 23.35 0.04 -4.65
N ILE A 19 22.87 0.62 -5.76
CA ILE A 19 21.53 0.30 -6.27
C ILE A 19 21.51 -1.13 -6.79
N ASN A 20 20.62 -1.95 -6.23
CA ASN A 20 20.36 -3.30 -6.68
C ASN A 20 18.86 -3.51 -6.87
N LEU A 21 18.51 -4.25 -7.92
CA LEU A 21 17.15 -4.72 -8.13
C LEU A 21 16.91 -5.99 -7.28
N PRO A 22 15.65 -6.26 -6.89
CA PRO A 22 15.31 -7.45 -6.13
C PRO A 22 15.52 -8.72 -6.97
N GLU A 23 16.00 -9.79 -6.35
CA GLU A 23 16.22 -11.08 -7.05
C GLU A 23 14.91 -11.81 -7.37
N SER A 24 13.83 -11.53 -6.65
CA SER A 24 12.55 -12.25 -6.78
C SER A 24 11.56 -11.59 -7.73
N ILE A 25 11.96 -10.47 -8.35
CA ILE A 25 11.22 -9.80 -9.42
C ILE A 25 12.12 -9.67 -10.64
N ASP A 26 11.67 -10.24 -11.75
CA ASP A 26 12.35 -10.15 -13.02
C ASP A 26 11.85 -8.92 -13.77
N PHE A 27 12.78 -8.07 -14.20
CA PHE A 27 12.51 -6.91 -15.04
C PHE A 27 13.13 -7.10 -16.42
N GLU A 28 12.29 -6.93 -17.43
CA GLU A 28 12.70 -6.94 -18.83
C GLU A 28 12.09 -5.72 -19.50
N LEU A 29 12.93 -4.86 -20.09
CA LEU A 29 12.50 -3.69 -20.82
C LEU A 29 12.78 -3.87 -22.31
N SER A 30 11.73 -3.92 -23.13
CA SER A 30 11.81 -3.99 -24.59
C SER A 30 10.67 -3.20 -25.22
N ASP A 31 10.97 -2.50 -26.31
CA ASP A 31 9.98 -1.75 -27.10
C ASP A 31 9.07 -0.82 -26.27
N GLY A 32 9.65 -0.10 -25.31
CA GLY A 32 8.91 0.82 -24.42
C GLY A 32 8.12 0.15 -23.30
N ILE A 33 8.14 -1.19 -23.20
CA ILE A 33 7.37 -1.96 -22.22
C ILE A 33 8.30 -2.55 -21.17
N LEU A 34 8.12 -2.13 -19.92
CA LEU A 34 8.72 -2.78 -18.77
C LEU A 34 7.83 -3.96 -18.33
N LYS A 35 8.30 -5.18 -18.58
CA LYS A 35 7.70 -6.39 -17.98
C LYS A 35 8.21 -6.55 -16.56
N VAL A 36 7.30 -6.72 -15.62
CA VAL A 36 7.58 -6.98 -14.21
C VAL A 36 7.07 -8.38 -13.89
N GLY A 37 7.97 -9.36 -13.82
CA GLY A 37 7.67 -10.76 -13.52
C GLY A 37 7.84 -11.07 -12.05
N ILE A 38 6.76 -11.44 -11.36
CA ILE A 38 6.77 -11.81 -9.95
C ILE A 38 6.71 -13.33 -9.81
N SER A 39 7.68 -13.88 -9.09
CA SER A 39 7.75 -15.31 -8.77
C SER A 39 6.63 -15.78 -7.82
N ASP A 40 6.40 -17.10 -7.74
CA ASP A 40 5.44 -17.69 -6.79
C ASP A 40 5.76 -17.33 -5.33
N LYS A 41 7.06 -17.20 -5.00
CA LYS A 41 7.50 -16.69 -3.69
C LYS A 41 7.08 -15.23 -3.50
N GLY A 42 7.32 -14.37 -4.49
CA GLY A 42 7.01 -12.94 -4.40
C GLY A 42 5.52 -12.64 -4.26
N VAL A 43 4.66 -13.36 -4.99
CA VAL A 43 3.20 -13.18 -4.87
C VAL A 43 2.64 -13.68 -3.53
N CYS A 44 3.36 -14.55 -2.83
CA CYS A 44 3.01 -15.06 -1.50
C CYS A 44 3.74 -14.34 -0.36
N ALA A 45 4.62 -13.37 -0.65
CA ALA A 45 5.42 -12.68 0.35
C ALA A 45 4.69 -11.47 0.95
N ASN A 46 5.28 -10.90 2.01
CA ASN A 46 4.79 -9.64 2.55
C ASN A 46 5.00 -8.50 1.54
N MET A 47 4.02 -7.62 1.37
CA MET A 47 4.06 -6.53 0.39
C MET A 47 5.19 -5.53 0.62
N GLN A 48 5.66 -5.44 1.87
CA GLN A 48 6.81 -4.64 2.27
C GLN A 48 8.14 -5.18 1.78
N SER A 49 8.20 -6.49 1.54
CA SER A 49 9.45 -7.13 1.18
C SER A 49 9.81 -6.80 -0.27
N ASN A 50 11.11 -6.71 -0.54
CA ASN A 50 11.61 -6.39 -1.88
C ASN A 50 11.12 -7.41 -2.93
N GLU A 51 10.77 -8.63 -2.52
CA GLU A 51 10.23 -9.69 -3.38
C GLU A 51 8.78 -9.47 -3.83
N SER A 52 7.98 -8.67 -3.11
CA SER A 52 6.56 -8.46 -3.40
C SER A 52 6.21 -7.03 -3.77
N ALA A 53 7.11 -6.06 -3.53
CA ALA A 53 6.88 -4.63 -3.68
C ALA A 53 6.79 -4.12 -5.14
N PHE A 54 6.02 -4.79 -5.99
CA PHE A 54 6.00 -4.53 -7.44
C PHE A 54 5.54 -3.11 -7.78
N GLU A 55 4.58 -2.52 -7.06
CA GLU A 55 4.12 -1.15 -7.29
C GLU A 55 5.27 -0.17 -7.08
N GLY A 56 5.98 -0.33 -5.96
CA GLY A 56 7.11 0.52 -5.61
C GLY A 56 8.24 0.42 -6.63
N TRP A 57 8.59 -0.79 -7.06
CA TRP A 57 9.62 -0.99 -8.08
C TRP A 57 9.19 -0.46 -9.46
N ALA A 58 7.96 -0.72 -9.90
CA ALA A 58 7.44 -0.21 -11.16
C ALA A 58 7.46 1.33 -11.21
N LEU A 59 7.00 1.97 -10.14
CA LEU A 59 7.02 3.44 -10.02
C LEU A 59 8.45 4.00 -9.97
N CYS A 60 9.36 3.37 -9.21
CA CYS A 60 10.76 3.78 -9.18
C CYS A 60 11.38 3.69 -10.58
N LEU A 61 11.24 2.55 -11.26
CA LEU A 61 11.84 2.34 -12.57
C LEU A 61 11.26 3.30 -13.61
N LYS A 62 9.94 3.47 -13.66
CA LYS A 62 9.30 4.41 -14.61
C LYS A 62 9.72 5.87 -14.35
N ALA A 63 9.88 6.28 -13.10
CA ALA A 63 10.33 7.64 -12.77
C ALA A 63 11.81 7.90 -13.13
N TRP A 64 12.67 6.88 -13.04
CA TRP A 64 14.11 7.01 -13.36
C TRP A 64 14.43 6.78 -14.83
N LEU A 65 13.57 6.07 -15.56
CA LEU A 65 13.74 5.77 -16.99
C LEU A 65 12.51 6.24 -17.80
N PRO A 66 12.04 7.49 -17.65
CA PRO A 66 10.77 7.95 -18.23
C PRO A 66 10.77 7.92 -19.76
N ASP A 67 11.93 8.14 -20.39
CA ASP A 67 12.08 8.13 -21.85
C ASP A 67 12.18 6.71 -22.44
N LEU A 68 12.38 5.70 -21.59
CA LEU A 68 12.50 4.31 -22.02
C LEU A 68 11.26 3.47 -21.70
N ILE A 69 10.43 3.91 -20.73
CA ILE A 69 9.30 3.14 -20.21
C ILE A 69 7.99 3.89 -20.49
N ASP A 70 7.35 3.52 -21.60
CA ASP A 70 6.01 3.97 -21.95
C ASP A 70 4.98 3.24 -21.10
N LYS A 71 5.09 1.92 -21.00
CA LYS A 71 4.14 1.03 -20.31
C LYS A 71 4.81 0.08 -19.32
N VAL A 72 4.03 -0.37 -18.35
CA VAL A 72 4.40 -1.41 -17.39
C VAL A 72 3.40 -2.55 -17.46
N SER A 73 3.88 -3.77 -17.71
CA SER A 73 3.03 -4.97 -17.74
C SER A 73 3.43 -5.92 -16.61
N ILE A 74 2.46 -6.25 -15.74
CA ILE A 74 2.68 -7.09 -14.56
C ILE A 74 2.38 -8.55 -14.89
N PHE A 75 3.35 -9.45 -14.64
CA PHE A 75 3.26 -10.87 -14.94
C PHE A 75 3.52 -11.73 -13.70
N TRP A 76 2.77 -12.81 -13.57
CA TRP A 76 2.99 -13.92 -12.65
C TRP A 76 2.24 -15.16 -13.15
N ASN A 77 2.62 -16.35 -12.69
CA ASN A 77 1.87 -17.56 -13.02
C ASN A 77 0.59 -17.64 -12.18
N ALA A 78 -0.55 -17.27 -12.77
CA ALA A 78 -1.83 -17.26 -12.08
C ALA A 78 -2.43 -18.66 -11.85
N THR A 79 -1.97 -19.67 -12.59
CA THR A 79 -2.57 -21.03 -12.62
C THR A 79 -1.98 -22.01 -11.60
N THR A 80 -0.73 -21.79 -11.17
CA THR A 80 -0.10 -22.67 -10.18
C THR A 80 -0.71 -22.45 -8.80
N PRO A 81 -1.08 -23.51 -8.05
CA PRO A 81 -1.49 -23.40 -6.65
C PRO A 81 -0.46 -22.66 -5.80
N LYS A 82 -0.92 -21.82 -4.88
CA LYS A 82 -0.07 -20.97 -4.04
C LYS A 82 0.01 -21.51 -2.62
N SER A 83 1.20 -21.42 -2.03
CA SER A 83 1.47 -21.90 -0.67
C SER A 83 0.82 -21.03 0.40
N ASP A 84 0.72 -19.73 0.16
CA ASP A 84 0.00 -18.77 1.00
C ASP A 84 -1.10 -18.08 0.18
N THR A 85 -2.33 -18.54 0.37
CA THR A 85 -3.49 -18.02 -0.36
C THR A 85 -3.88 -16.62 0.08
N LEU A 86 -3.60 -16.22 1.32
CA LEU A 86 -3.95 -14.90 1.85
C LEU A 86 -3.05 -13.83 1.25
N HIS A 87 -1.74 -14.03 1.28
CA HIS A 87 -0.80 -13.11 0.64
C HIS A 87 -1.04 -13.02 -0.87
N TYR A 88 -1.35 -14.15 -1.52
CA TYR A 88 -1.67 -14.16 -2.93
C TYR A 88 -2.93 -13.35 -3.27
N GLU A 89 -4.00 -13.48 -2.48
CA GLU A 89 -5.22 -12.70 -2.69
C GLU A 89 -4.97 -11.20 -2.51
N ARG A 90 -4.17 -10.83 -1.50
CA ARG A 90 -3.73 -9.44 -1.30
C ARG A 90 -2.91 -8.93 -2.50
N PHE A 91 -2.01 -9.75 -3.05
CA PHE A 91 -1.24 -9.40 -4.24
C PHE A 91 -2.14 -9.15 -5.45
N LYS A 92 -3.11 -10.03 -5.72
CA LYS A 92 -4.04 -9.84 -6.85
C LYS A 92 -4.91 -8.58 -6.71
N TYR A 93 -5.41 -8.29 -5.50
CA TYR A 93 -6.13 -7.04 -5.22
C TYR A 93 -5.26 -5.81 -5.47
N ARG A 94 -3.99 -5.86 -5.04
CA ARG A 94 -2.99 -4.81 -5.29
C ARG A 94 -2.74 -4.58 -6.79
N VAL A 95 -2.54 -5.65 -7.56
CA VAL A 95 -2.43 -5.56 -9.03
C VAL A 95 -3.66 -4.89 -9.62
N TRP A 96 -4.86 -5.29 -9.18
CA TRP A 96 -6.11 -4.70 -9.64
C TRP A 96 -6.23 -3.21 -9.38
N LYS A 97 -5.88 -2.77 -8.16
CA LYS A 97 -5.86 -1.34 -7.83
C LYS A 97 -4.82 -0.59 -8.67
N PHE A 98 -3.64 -1.15 -8.83
CA PHE A 98 -2.54 -0.52 -9.55
C PHE A 98 -2.88 -0.29 -11.04
N ILE A 99 -3.37 -1.30 -11.75
CA ILE A 99 -3.73 -1.16 -13.18
C ILE A 99 -4.97 -0.29 -13.39
N LYS A 100 -5.84 -0.16 -12.37
CA LYS A 100 -6.95 0.79 -12.43
C LYS A 100 -6.48 2.21 -12.21
N ALA A 101 -5.49 2.42 -11.35
CA ALA A 101 -4.97 3.73 -11.01
C ALA A 101 -4.18 4.36 -12.16
N TYR A 102 -3.40 3.58 -12.90
CA TYR A 102 -2.48 4.09 -13.92
C TYR A 102 -2.80 3.54 -15.31
N ASP A 103 -2.99 4.43 -16.28
CA ASP A 103 -3.27 4.10 -17.68
C ASP A 103 -2.10 3.42 -18.42
N TRP A 104 -0.89 3.66 -17.94
CA TRP A 104 0.34 3.02 -18.43
C TRP A 104 0.60 1.64 -17.81
N ALA A 105 -0.21 1.19 -16.85
CA ALA A 105 -0.06 -0.12 -16.20
C ALA A 105 -1.10 -1.12 -16.70
N GLU A 106 -0.66 -2.33 -17.05
CA GLU A 106 -1.54 -3.38 -17.57
C GLU A 106 -1.29 -4.75 -16.92
N ASN A 107 -2.32 -5.59 -16.97
CA ASN A 107 -2.24 -6.99 -16.53
C ASN A 107 -1.67 -7.85 -17.67
N GLY A 108 -0.44 -8.33 -17.50
CA GLY A 108 0.21 -9.25 -18.43
C GLY A 108 -0.16 -10.72 -18.21
N SER A 109 -0.90 -11.05 -17.14
CA SER A 109 -1.24 -12.42 -16.77
C SER A 109 -2.66 -12.83 -17.14
N LEU A 110 -2.87 -14.14 -17.31
CA LEU A 110 -4.19 -14.76 -17.50
C LEU A 110 -5.00 -14.81 -16.20
N PHE A 111 -5.27 -13.64 -15.61
CA PHE A 111 -6.11 -13.51 -14.43
C PHE A 111 -7.29 -12.57 -14.72
N ASN A 112 -8.50 -13.03 -14.40
CA ASN A 112 -9.71 -12.23 -14.61
C ASN A 112 -9.92 -11.26 -13.43
N MET A 113 -9.85 -9.98 -13.74
CA MET A 113 -9.97 -8.88 -12.78
C MET A 113 -11.41 -8.54 -12.41
N ASP A 114 -12.40 -9.02 -13.17
CA ASP A 114 -13.83 -8.77 -12.93
C ASP A 114 -14.29 -9.28 -11.56
N TYR A 115 -13.58 -10.30 -11.05
CA TYR A 115 -13.77 -10.86 -9.71
C TYR A 115 -13.86 -9.76 -8.64
N TYR A 116 -12.99 -8.76 -8.67
CA TYR A 116 -12.99 -7.72 -7.63
C TYR A 116 -14.18 -6.77 -7.77
N GLY A 117 -14.57 -6.40 -8.98
CA GLY A 117 -15.73 -5.52 -9.19
C GLY A 117 -17.01 -6.07 -8.55
N GLU A 118 -17.20 -7.39 -8.60
CA GLU A 118 -18.42 -8.05 -8.11
C GLU A 118 -18.34 -8.42 -6.63
N ASN A 119 -17.16 -8.80 -6.12
CA ASN A 119 -17.02 -9.44 -4.82
C ASN A 119 -16.68 -8.51 -3.66
N LEU A 120 -16.14 -7.31 -3.92
CA LEU A 120 -15.77 -6.39 -2.84
C LEU A 120 -16.93 -6.11 -1.85
N LYS A 121 -18.17 -6.04 -2.35
CA LYS A 121 -19.36 -5.78 -1.53
C LYS A 121 -19.61 -6.83 -0.45
N ASN A 122 -19.07 -8.03 -0.63
CA ASN A 122 -19.16 -9.14 0.32
C ASN A 122 -18.01 -9.10 1.33
N TRP A 123 -16.98 -8.28 1.11
CA TRP A 123 -15.84 -8.21 2.00
C TRP A 123 -16.13 -7.31 3.20
N VAL A 124 -15.57 -7.72 4.33
CA VAL A 124 -15.57 -6.95 5.57
C VAL A 124 -14.14 -6.76 6.08
N VAL A 125 -13.87 -5.60 6.67
CA VAL A 125 -12.58 -5.30 7.31
C VAL A 125 -12.74 -5.42 8.82
N ASN A 126 -11.71 -5.94 9.50
CA ASN A 126 -11.71 -5.96 10.97
C ASN A 126 -11.47 -4.57 11.58
N PHE A 127 -11.76 -4.45 12.86
CA PHE A 127 -11.63 -3.22 13.62
C PHE A 127 -10.91 -3.51 14.95
N PRO A 128 -10.44 -2.50 15.70
CA PRO A 128 -9.77 -2.72 16.97
C PRO A 128 -10.67 -3.49 17.95
N CYS A 129 -10.11 -4.47 18.66
CA CYS A 129 -10.83 -5.21 19.73
C CYS A 129 -10.26 -4.92 21.13
N LYS A 130 -9.22 -4.09 21.21
CA LYS A 130 -8.58 -3.65 22.44
C LYS A 130 -7.77 -2.38 22.18
N GLU A 131 -7.40 -1.68 23.25
CA GLU A 131 -6.41 -0.61 23.20
C GLU A 131 -5.06 -1.08 22.64
N ALA A 132 -4.25 -0.13 22.20
CA ALA A 132 -2.84 -0.41 21.94
C ALA A 132 -2.15 -0.85 23.25
N ASP A 133 -1.12 -1.69 23.14
CA ASP A 133 -0.39 -2.15 24.32
C ASP A 133 0.22 -0.94 25.04
N LYS A 134 0.30 -0.93 26.38
CA LYS A 134 0.73 0.27 27.14
C LYS A 134 2.19 0.64 26.93
N GLU A 135 3.04 -0.31 26.56
CA GLU A 135 4.47 -0.13 26.37
C GLU A 135 4.83 -0.31 24.90
N ALA A 136 5.59 0.63 24.34
CA ALA A 136 6.11 0.50 22.98
C ALA A 136 7.21 -0.56 22.98
N GLN A 137 7.06 -1.56 22.13
CA GLN A 137 8.03 -2.63 21.97
C GLN A 137 8.71 -2.45 20.61
N GLY A 138 9.98 -2.06 20.64
CA GLY A 138 10.74 -1.74 19.45
C GLY A 138 10.69 -0.27 19.08
N GLU A 139 11.70 0.15 18.33
CA GLU A 139 11.95 1.56 18.04
C GLU A 139 10.89 2.18 17.11
N GLU A 140 10.32 1.44 16.14
CA GLU A 140 9.22 1.96 15.30
C GLU A 140 7.98 2.29 16.15
N ALA A 141 7.60 1.42 17.09
CA ALA A 141 6.48 1.66 18.01
C ALA A 141 6.74 2.84 18.97
N ILE A 142 8.02 3.14 19.27
CA ILE A 142 8.40 4.34 20.05
C ILE A 142 8.21 5.59 19.18
N LEU A 143 8.76 5.61 17.97
CA LEU A 143 8.63 6.72 17.03
C LEU A 143 7.18 7.02 16.68
N GLU A 144 6.36 5.97 16.51
CA GLU A 144 4.93 6.07 16.27
C GLU A 144 4.23 6.88 17.37
N ARG A 145 4.49 6.55 18.64
CA ARG A 145 3.93 7.26 19.78
C ARG A 145 4.46 8.67 19.94
N GLU A 146 5.76 8.86 19.74
CA GLU A 146 6.36 10.20 19.78
C GLU A 146 5.73 11.11 18.73
N TYR A 147 5.48 10.59 17.53
CA TYR A 147 4.79 11.31 16.48
C TYR A 147 3.35 11.66 16.89
N ILE A 148 2.59 10.71 17.43
CA ILE A 148 1.21 10.92 17.87
C ILE A 148 1.14 11.98 18.98
N ILE A 149 1.99 11.88 20.00
CA ILE A 149 2.03 12.85 21.11
C ILE A 149 2.35 14.25 20.59
N LYS A 150 3.34 14.37 19.71
CA LYS A 150 3.78 15.65 19.14
C LYS A 150 2.70 16.31 18.27
N HIS A 151 1.87 15.52 17.58
CA HIS A 151 0.89 16.03 16.60
C HIS A 151 -0.56 15.94 17.07
N LYS A 152 -0.81 15.61 18.34
CA LYS A 152 -2.17 15.46 18.88
C LYS A 152 -3.05 16.69 18.66
N GLU A 153 -2.48 17.88 18.78
CA GLU A 153 -3.19 19.16 18.57
C GLU A 153 -3.29 19.59 17.09
N SER A 154 -2.66 18.85 16.18
CA SER A 154 -2.65 19.15 14.73
C SER A 154 -3.80 18.49 13.96
N TYR A 155 -4.51 17.55 14.59
CA TYR A 155 -5.57 16.74 14.01
C TYR A 155 -6.78 16.74 14.96
N ASP A 156 -7.97 16.49 14.42
CA ASP A 156 -9.19 16.35 15.23
C ASP A 156 -9.13 15.05 16.06
N VAL A 157 -8.55 14.01 15.47
CA VAL A 157 -8.16 12.77 16.14
C VAL A 157 -6.93 12.20 15.45
N ILE A 158 -6.06 11.56 16.22
CA ILE A 158 -4.91 10.81 15.73
C ILE A 158 -4.71 9.60 16.62
N ASP A 159 -4.53 8.43 16.01
CA ASP A 159 -4.35 7.17 16.73
C ASP A 159 -3.52 6.18 15.91
N GLN A 160 -3.25 5.02 16.50
CA GLN A 160 -2.34 4.02 15.96
C GLN A 160 -3.00 2.67 15.66
N GLN A 161 -2.29 1.87 14.87
CA GLN A 161 -2.48 0.45 14.72
C GLN A 161 -3.92 0.09 14.29
N LEU A 162 -4.41 0.74 13.23
CA LEU A 162 -5.77 0.49 12.72
C LEU A 162 -5.80 -0.82 11.91
N PRO A 163 -6.57 -1.84 12.32
CA PRO A 163 -6.61 -3.11 11.61
C PRO A 163 -7.18 -3.01 10.20
N VAL A 164 -6.54 -3.73 9.27
CA VAL A 164 -6.93 -3.78 7.84
C VAL A 164 -6.90 -5.21 7.28
N GLY A 165 -7.20 -6.19 8.15
CA GLY A 165 -7.44 -7.57 7.73
C GLY A 165 -8.79 -7.69 7.02
N VAL A 166 -8.81 -8.39 5.90
CA VAL A 166 -10.01 -8.51 5.04
C VAL A 166 -10.57 -9.93 5.10
N PHE A 167 -11.89 -10.02 5.21
CA PHE A 167 -12.63 -11.25 5.38
C PHE A 167 -13.83 -11.30 4.44
N ASN A 168 -14.31 -12.49 4.13
CA ASN A 168 -15.52 -12.69 3.37
C ASN A 168 -16.72 -12.75 4.32
N SER A 169 -17.59 -11.75 4.24
CA SER A 169 -18.87 -11.58 4.95
C SER A 169 -18.80 -11.46 6.47
N VAL A 170 -18.03 -12.29 7.16
CA VAL A 170 -17.90 -12.34 8.63
C VAL A 170 -16.43 -12.33 9.03
N ILE A 171 -16.12 -11.84 10.23
CA ILE A 171 -14.75 -11.88 10.76
C ILE A 171 -14.52 -13.23 11.45
N SER A 172 -13.79 -14.13 10.81
CA SER A 172 -13.33 -15.40 11.40
C SER A 172 -12.00 -15.86 10.79
N LYS A 173 -11.38 -16.89 11.34
CA LYS A 173 -10.14 -17.43 10.75
C LYS A 173 -10.40 -18.06 9.38
N GLU A 174 -11.55 -18.70 9.22
CA GLU A 174 -11.97 -19.47 8.04
C GLU A 174 -12.40 -18.57 6.88
N SER A 175 -12.90 -17.38 7.19
CA SER A 175 -13.36 -16.37 6.23
C SER A 175 -12.27 -15.38 5.82
N CYS A 176 -11.04 -15.52 6.31
CA CYS A 176 -9.93 -14.64 6.00
C CYS A 176 -9.64 -14.67 4.49
N VAL A 177 -9.66 -13.51 3.85
CA VAL A 177 -9.39 -13.34 2.42
C VAL A 177 -7.97 -12.83 2.20
N MET A 178 -7.54 -11.87 3.03
CA MET A 178 -6.18 -11.32 3.04
C MET A 178 -5.56 -11.47 4.44
N PRO A 179 -4.24 -11.27 4.61
CA PRO A 179 -3.59 -11.42 5.90
C PRO A 179 -4.25 -10.58 7.01
N ARG A 180 -4.29 -11.13 8.23
CA ARG A 180 -4.84 -10.48 9.43
C ARG A 180 -3.83 -10.49 10.58
N GLY A 181 -4.17 -9.83 11.68
CA GLY A 181 -3.34 -9.79 12.89
C GLY A 181 -2.28 -8.70 12.80
N LYS A 182 -1.19 -8.93 12.06
CA LYS A 182 -0.12 -7.93 11.85
C LYS A 182 -0.41 -6.93 10.73
N SER A 183 -1.53 -7.07 10.02
CA SER A 183 -1.94 -6.11 8.98
C SER A 183 -2.67 -4.94 9.63
N GLN A 184 -1.94 -3.88 9.94
CA GLN A 184 -2.43 -2.69 10.62
C GLN A 184 -1.79 -1.46 9.98
N ILE A 185 -2.57 -0.39 9.77
CA ILE A 185 -2.03 0.93 9.46
C ILE A 185 -1.32 1.42 10.72
N ASP A 186 -0.08 1.86 10.59
CA ASP A 186 0.73 2.37 11.71
C ASP A 186 0.00 3.56 12.35
N ILE A 187 -0.10 4.70 11.66
CA ILE A 187 -0.80 5.87 12.21
C ILE A 187 -1.92 6.28 11.27
N TRP A 188 -3.03 6.71 11.85
CA TRP A 188 -4.11 7.37 11.12
C TRP A 188 -4.59 8.60 11.87
N ALA A 189 -5.12 9.58 11.15
CA ALA A 189 -5.67 10.78 11.74
C ALA A 189 -6.83 11.35 10.91
N LEU A 190 -7.72 12.09 11.55
CA LEU A 190 -8.74 12.90 10.86
C LEU A 190 -8.44 14.38 11.04
N ARG A 191 -8.62 15.14 9.98
CA ARG A 191 -8.64 16.60 10.01
C ARG A 191 -9.66 17.13 9.03
N GLY A 192 -10.73 17.71 9.53
CA GLY A 192 -11.87 18.11 8.72
C GLY A 192 -12.45 16.92 7.95
N ASP A 193 -12.45 17.03 6.62
CA ASP A 193 -12.96 15.99 5.71
C ASP A 193 -11.86 15.08 5.13
N THR A 194 -10.69 15.08 5.75
CA THR A 194 -9.51 14.35 5.28
C THR A 194 -9.12 13.24 6.24
N LEU A 195 -9.02 12.01 5.73
CA LEU A 195 -8.38 10.89 6.44
C LEU A 195 -6.90 10.85 6.06
N HIS A 196 -6.03 10.97 7.05
CA HIS A 196 -4.59 10.83 6.91
C HIS A 196 -4.16 9.43 7.32
N ILE A 197 -3.30 8.81 6.52
CA ILE A 197 -2.73 7.47 6.72
C ILE A 197 -1.22 7.62 6.63
N PHE A 198 -0.49 7.20 7.65
CA PHE A 198 0.96 7.29 7.67
C PHE A 198 1.55 5.89 7.71
N GLU A 199 2.52 5.67 6.85
CA GLU A 199 3.37 4.49 6.87
C GLU A 199 4.74 4.92 7.40
N LEU A 200 5.13 4.40 8.56
CA LEU A 200 6.34 4.82 9.26
C LEU A 200 7.51 3.89 8.91
N LYS A 201 8.67 4.47 8.57
CA LYS A 201 9.92 3.71 8.50
C LYS A 201 11.05 4.43 9.21
N ARG A 202 11.81 3.65 9.96
CA ARG A 202 13.10 4.02 10.57
C ARG A 202 14.19 4.23 9.51
N SER A 203 15.24 4.97 9.89
CA SER A 203 16.31 5.42 8.98
C SER A 203 17.16 4.31 8.35
N ASP A 204 17.21 3.13 8.96
CA ASP A 204 17.86 1.90 8.49
C ASP A 204 16.93 1.01 7.65
N ASN A 205 15.60 1.17 7.76
CA ASN A 205 14.62 0.41 6.99
C ASN A 205 14.14 1.19 5.75
N ILE A 206 15.02 1.29 4.77
CA ILE A 206 14.77 2.06 3.55
C ILE A 206 14.23 1.21 2.40
N MET A 207 13.40 0.20 2.68
CA MET A 207 12.88 -0.69 1.63
C MET A 207 11.89 0.02 0.69
N VAL A 208 11.88 -0.36 -0.59
CA VAL A 208 10.93 0.17 -1.59
C VAL A 208 9.48 -0.20 -1.27
N GLY A 209 9.27 -1.28 -0.49
CA GLY A 209 7.96 -1.78 -0.09
C GLY A 209 7.09 -0.80 0.70
N ILE A 210 7.65 0.28 1.26
CA ILE A 210 6.87 1.36 1.88
C ILE A 210 5.80 1.93 0.93
N ILE A 211 6.10 2.01 -0.39
CA ILE A 211 5.14 2.44 -1.41
C ILE A 211 3.99 1.44 -1.52
N SER A 212 4.31 0.15 -1.61
CA SER A 212 3.31 -0.90 -1.84
C SER A 212 2.38 -1.05 -0.64
N GLU A 213 2.93 -0.89 0.56
CA GLU A 213 2.17 -0.93 1.81
C GLU A 213 1.24 0.28 1.97
N LEU A 214 1.76 1.50 1.84
CA LEU A 214 0.94 2.70 1.96
C LEU A 214 -0.17 2.74 0.91
N MET A 215 0.13 2.35 -0.34
CA MET A 215 -0.88 2.24 -1.39
C MET A 215 -1.94 1.19 -1.05
N TYR A 216 -1.57 0.04 -0.48
CA TYR A 216 -2.55 -0.95 -0.04
C TYR A 216 -3.48 -0.38 1.04
N TYR A 217 -2.94 0.31 2.04
CA TYR A 217 -3.72 0.93 3.12
C TYR A 217 -4.67 2.02 2.61
N VAL A 218 -4.16 2.92 1.79
CA VAL A 218 -4.99 3.96 1.15
C VAL A 218 -6.09 3.34 0.31
N ASN A 219 -5.80 2.29 -0.47
CA ASN A 219 -6.81 1.61 -1.28
C ASN A 219 -7.91 0.94 -0.45
N ILE A 220 -7.55 0.26 0.65
CA ILE A 220 -8.54 -0.34 1.56
C ILE A 220 -9.44 0.74 2.19
N MET A 221 -8.84 1.81 2.71
CA MET A 221 -9.62 2.89 3.33
C MET A 221 -10.48 3.64 2.31
N ASN A 222 -9.99 3.80 1.09
CA ASN A 222 -10.76 4.37 -0.01
C ASN A 222 -11.94 3.46 -0.40
N ASP A 223 -11.78 2.14 -0.39
CA ASP A 223 -12.88 1.20 -0.64
C ASP A 223 -13.91 1.19 0.49
N ILE A 224 -13.47 1.39 1.74
CA ILE A 224 -14.38 1.56 2.89
C ILE A 224 -15.15 2.88 2.77
N LYS A 225 -14.46 4.00 2.53
CA LYS A 225 -15.05 5.34 2.30
C LYS A 225 -16.11 5.30 1.21
N ASN A 226 -15.82 4.62 0.10
CA ASN A 226 -16.75 4.46 -1.03
C ASN A 226 -17.75 3.31 -0.88
N ARG A 227 -17.83 2.67 0.30
CA ARG A 227 -18.74 1.56 0.62
C ARG A 227 -18.63 0.35 -0.31
N ARG A 228 -17.48 0.20 -0.98
CA ARG A 228 -17.13 -0.98 -1.77
C ARG A 228 -16.78 -2.15 -0.85
N ILE A 229 -16.13 -1.86 0.28
CA ILE A 229 -15.91 -2.78 1.41
C ILE A 229 -16.57 -2.16 2.65
N LYS A 230 -16.94 -2.97 3.65
CA LYS A 230 -17.63 -2.46 4.86
C LYS A 230 -16.93 -2.89 6.15
N TYR A 231 -17.17 -2.15 7.21
CA TYR A 231 -17.03 -2.69 8.56
C TYR A 231 -18.29 -3.50 8.92
N PRO A 232 -18.18 -4.56 9.73
CA PRO A 232 -19.35 -5.28 10.22
C PRO A 232 -20.21 -4.38 11.13
N GLN A 233 -21.47 -4.77 11.32
CA GLN A 233 -22.46 -3.95 12.03
C GLN A 233 -22.06 -3.62 13.48
N ASP A 234 -21.36 -4.54 14.15
CA ASP A 234 -20.94 -4.40 15.55
C ASP A 234 -19.79 -3.40 15.72
N ALA A 235 -19.08 -3.06 14.63
CA ALA A 235 -17.96 -2.12 14.67
C ALA A 235 -18.38 -0.72 15.14
N LYS A 236 -19.67 -0.34 14.99
CA LYS A 236 -20.23 0.92 15.47
C LYS A 236 -20.15 1.12 16.98
N HIS A 237 -19.91 0.04 17.73
CA HIS A 237 -19.84 0.05 19.19
C HIS A 237 -18.39 0.01 19.70
N CYS A 238 -17.39 0.03 18.81
CA CYS A 238 -15.99 0.00 19.20
C CYS A 238 -15.47 1.41 19.49
N GLU A 239 -15.07 1.64 20.73
CA GLU A 239 -14.46 2.91 21.19
C GLU A 239 -12.93 2.81 21.32
N TYR A 240 -12.35 1.63 21.05
CA TYR A 240 -10.92 1.44 21.18
C TYR A 240 -10.16 2.28 20.16
N ARG A 241 -9.11 2.98 20.61
CA ARG A 241 -8.23 3.76 19.73
C ARG A 241 -9.02 4.79 18.92
N ASN A 242 -10.05 5.42 19.52
CA ASN A 242 -10.95 6.38 18.86
C ASN A 242 -11.64 5.86 17.58
N PHE A 243 -11.84 4.54 17.46
CA PHE A 243 -12.42 3.95 16.26
C PHE A 243 -13.87 4.39 16.02
N ASP A 244 -14.64 4.71 17.05
CA ASP A 244 -15.99 5.25 16.95
C ASP A 244 -16.01 6.57 16.19
N VAL A 245 -15.03 7.45 16.41
CA VAL A 245 -14.87 8.72 15.69
C VAL A 245 -14.58 8.46 14.22
N LEU A 246 -13.68 7.54 13.91
CA LEU A 246 -13.39 7.12 12.52
C LEU A 246 -14.64 6.53 11.85
N TYR A 247 -15.29 5.56 12.48
CA TYR A 247 -16.49 4.90 11.98
C TYR A 247 -17.59 5.90 11.66
N ASN A 248 -17.86 6.83 12.57
CA ASN A 248 -18.87 7.88 12.38
C ASN A 248 -18.49 8.90 11.29
N SER A 249 -17.20 9.04 10.99
CA SER A 249 -16.69 9.90 9.92
C SER A 249 -16.73 9.24 8.55
N LEU A 250 -16.86 7.92 8.48
CA LEU A 250 -17.03 7.18 7.22
C LEU A 250 -18.48 7.21 6.69
N ASP A 251 -19.38 7.92 7.37
CA ASP A 251 -20.71 8.23 6.85
C ASP A 251 -20.58 9.10 5.58
N PRO A 252 -21.45 8.93 4.55
CA PRO A 252 -21.33 9.65 3.30
C PRO A 252 -21.31 11.15 3.53
N ASN A 253 -20.44 11.84 2.79
CA ASN A 253 -20.24 13.29 2.80
C ASN A 253 -19.46 13.86 4.00
N LYS A 254 -18.85 13.01 4.84
CA LYS A 254 -17.96 13.50 5.91
C LYS A 254 -16.49 13.46 5.53
N ILE A 255 -16.00 12.31 5.03
CA ILE A 255 -14.64 12.19 4.51
C ILE A 255 -14.66 12.25 2.98
N HIS A 256 -14.06 13.30 2.44
CA HIS A 256 -13.97 13.53 0.99
C HIS A 256 -12.61 13.16 0.42
N SER A 257 -11.54 13.24 1.21
CA SER A 257 -10.18 12.98 0.74
C SER A 257 -9.40 12.03 1.64
N ILE A 258 -8.40 11.37 1.06
CA ILE A 258 -7.46 10.52 1.78
C ILE A 258 -6.04 10.95 1.45
N LYS A 259 -5.21 11.16 2.47
CA LYS A 259 -3.79 11.49 2.29
C LYS A 259 -2.91 10.40 2.85
N GLY A 260 -2.11 9.78 1.97
CA GLY A 260 -1.05 8.86 2.34
C GLY A 260 0.25 9.62 2.62
N HIS A 261 0.91 9.28 3.72
CA HIS A 261 2.17 9.91 4.12
C HIS A 261 3.26 8.86 4.30
N PHE A 262 4.32 8.98 3.51
CA PHE A 262 5.58 8.30 3.79
C PHE A 262 6.25 9.03 4.95
N LEU A 263 6.24 8.45 6.15
CA LEU A 263 6.78 9.05 7.35
C LEU A 263 8.12 8.41 7.71
N ALA A 264 9.22 9.03 7.27
CA ALA A 264 10.54 8.43 7.45
C ALA A 264 11.65 9.49 7.48
N THR A 265 12.70 9.24 8.26
CA THR A 265 13.91 10.09 8.21
C THR A 265 14.59 10.02 6.84
N LYS A 266 14.51 8.85 6.18
CA LYS A 266 15.10 8.60 4.87
C LYS A 266 14.30 7.54 4.13
N LEU A 267 14.13 7.72 2.82
CA LEU A 267 13.54 6.72 1.92
C LEU A 267 14.62 5.96 1.14
N HIS A 268 14.22 4.88 0.46
CA HIS A 268 15.10 4.18 -0.47
C HIS A 268 15.70 5.18 -1.49
N PRO A 269 16.98 5.05 -1.90
CA PRO A 269 17.59 6.00 -2.82
C PRO A 269 16.90 6.14 -4.19
N LEU A 270 16.10 5.14 -4.58
CA LEU A 270 15.29 5.23 -5.80
C LEU A 270 13.94 5.92 -5.59
N ILE A 271 13.46 6.11 -4.37
CA ILE A 271 12.25 6.88 -4.10
C ILE A 271 12.63 8.36 -4.07
N SER A 272 12.75 8.94 -5.26
CA SER A 272 13.05 10.35 -5.46
C SER A 272 11.77 11.20 -5.43
N PRO A 273 11.88 12.54 -5.38
CA PRO A 273 10.71 13.41 -5.54
C PRO A 273 9.91 13.13 -6.82
N ALA A 274 10.58 12.72 -7.92
CA ALA A 274 9.90 12.33 -9.15
C ALA A 274 9.02 11.08 -8.97
N VAL A 275 9.42 10.13 -8.12
CA VAL A 275 8.57 8.98 -7.77
C VAL A 275 7.32 9.44 -7.02
N ILE A 276 7.45 10.37 -6.07
CA ILE A 276 6.28 10.90 -5.33
C ILE A 276 5.34 11.66 -6.26
N ILE A 277 5.87 12.42 -7.22
CA ILE A 277 5.07 13.06 -8.27
C ILE A 277 4.33 11.99 -9.10
N LEU A 278 5.03 10.94 -9.53
CA LEU A 278 4.46 9.87 -10.35
C LEU A 278 3.38 9.07 -9.60
N VAL A 279 3.54 8.82 -8.30
CA VAL A 279 2.51 8.19 -7.45
C VAL A 279 1.20 9.00 -7.44
N ASN A 280 1.31 10.33 -7.50
CA ASN A 280 0.16 11.23 -7.58
C ASN A 280 -0.35 11.43 -9.01
N ASP A 281 0.37 10.96 -10.02
CA ASP A 281 -0.04 11.07 -11.42
C ASP A 281 -0.97 9.93 -11.85
N SER A 282 -2.09 9.85 -11.14
CA SER A 282 -3.19 8.94 -11.43
C SER A 282 -4.46 9.76 -11.58
N TYR A 283 -5.15 9.60 -12.70
CA TYR A 283 -6.47 10.20 -12.90
C TYR A 283 -7.49 9.69 -11.87
N ILE A 284 -7.42 8.39 -11.51
CA ILE A 284 -8.28 7.81 -10.49
C ILE A 284 -8.00 8.41 -9.10
N HIS A 285 -6.72 8.56 -8.71
CA HIS A 285 -6.39 9.21 -7.44
C HIS A 285 -6.94 10.65 -7.39
N LYS A 286 -6.76 11.42 -8.47
CA LYS A 286 -7.30 12.79 -8.58
C LYS A 286 -8.84 12.81 -8.45
N MET A 287 -9.52 11.88 -9.12
CA MET A 287 -10.98 11.73 -9.08
C MET A 287 -11.51 11.30 -7.70
N GLU A 288 -10.77 10.44 -7.00
CA GLU A 288 -11.14 9.95 -5.66
C GLU A 288 -10.60 10.81 -4.52
N HIS A 289 -9.95 11.94 -4.84
CA HIS A 289 -9.29 12.87 -3.93
C HIS A 289 -8.26 12.19 -3.01
N ILE A 290 -7.38 11.42 -3.62
CA ILE A 290 -6.26 10.73 -2.97
C ILE A 290 -4.96 11.47 -3.30
N GLU A 291 -4.15 11.73 -2.28
CA GLU A 291 -2.84 12.36 -2.41
C GLU A 291 -1.79 11.60 -1.58
N TYR A 292 -0.56 11.53 -2.08
CA TYR A 292 0.58 10.95 -1.39
C TYR A 292 1.67 11.99 -1.18
N SER A 293 2.32 11.98 -0.01
CA SER A 293 3.39 12.91 0.30
C SER A 293 4.47 12.27 1.17
N TYR A 294 5.64 12.88 1.20
CA TYR A 294 6.74 12.50 2.07
C TYR A 294 6.86 13.50 3.23
N ILE A 295 6.88 12.98 4.45
CA ILE A 295 7.10 13.75 5.67
C ILE A 295 8.40 13.26 6.32
N PRO A 296 9.45 14.09 6.36
CA PRO A 296 10.66 13.75 7.10
C PRO A 296 10.40 13.77 8.62
N LEU A 297 10.92 12.77 9.32
CA LEU A 297 10.94 12.68 10.78
C LEU A 297 12.09 13.49 11.39
#